data_AF-A0A6P0TJ40-F1
#
_entry.id   AF-A0A6P0TJ40-F1
#
_cell.length_a   1.000
_cell.length_b   1.000
_cell.length_c   1.000
_cell.angle_alpha   90.00
_cell.angle_beta   90.00
_cell.angle_gamma   90.00
#
_symmetry.space_group_name_H-M   'P 1'
#
loop_
_entity.id
_entity.type
_entity.pdbx_description
1 polymer ?
#
loop_
_entity_poly.entity_id
_entity_poly.type
_entity_poly.pdbx_seq_one_letter_code
_entity_poly.pdbx_strand_id
1 'polypeptide(L)'
;MTENNKPDPQAGAADESVSRHVTDTPASIPSDTSLVATSPAEPQFAVGDRICICKQPPYFKTADPMPMLRPPDTIPVGTEGRIMGSKPGGYWIVHFPKGSFLIDSQYIQAMP
;
A
#
# COMPACT_ATOMS: atom_id res chain seq x y z
N MET A 1 61.09 -14.60 -11.61
CA MET A 1 61.61 -14.39 -10.24
C MET A 1 62.60 -13.24 -10.34
N THR A 2 62.21 -12.02 -9.98
CA THR A 2 63.14 -10.90 -9.85
C THR A 2 62.89 -10.29 -8.48
N GLU A 3 63.97 -10.30 -7.71
CA GLU A 3 64.11 -9.93 -6.32
C GLU A 3 64.56 -8.46 -6.20
N ASN A 4 64.45 -7.93 -4.98
CA ASN A 4 65.23 -6.82 -4.41
C ASN A 4 64.66 -5.39 -4.42
N ASN A 5 63.79 -5.15 -3.42
CA ASN A 5 64.05 -4.40 -2.18
C ASN A 5 64.71 -2.99 -2.24
N LYS A 6 63.87 -1.98 -1.87
CA LYS A 6 64.01 -0.72 -1.06
C LYS A 6 65.35 0.03 -0.96
N PRO A 7 65.32 1.39 -0.87
CA PRO A 7 65.28 2.02 0.45
C PRO A 7 64.39 3.30 0.60
N ASP A 8 63.64 3.34 1.70
CA ASP A 8 63.44 4.35 2.78
C ASP A 8 63.55 5.91 2.56
N PRO A 9 63.19 6.76 3.55
CA PRO A 9 61.94 7.54 3.60
C PRO A 9 62.15 9.09 3.71
N GLN A 10 61.03 9.80 3.86
CA GLN A 10 60.86 11.02 4.69
C GLN A 10 61.14 12.42 4.11
N ALA A 11 60.07 13.21 4.01
CA ALA A 11 59.94 14.66 4.27
C ALA A 11 58.52 15.08 3.86
N GLY A 12 57.72 15.90 4.52
CA GLY A 12 57.73 16.64 5.78
C GLY A 12 56.25 16.82 6.18
N ALA A 13 55.92 16.88 7.47
CA ALA A 13 55.90 18.10 8.30
C ALA A 13 54.80 19.11 7.93
N ALA A 14 54.04 19.47 8.99
CA ALA A 14 53.08 20.58 9.11
C ALA A 14 51.67 20.29 8.50
N ASP A 15 50.55 20.68 9.07
CA ASP A 15 50.28 21.56 10.20
C ASP A 15 48.84 21.35 10.69
N GLU A 16 48.65 21.69 11.95
CA GLU A 16 47.40 21.85 12.69
C GLU A 16 46.31 22.63 11.91
N SER A 17 45.07 22.13 11.90
CA SER A 17 43.90 23.01 11.69
C SER A 17 42.61 22.42 12.24
N VAL A 18 42.35 22.81 13.49
CA VAL A 18 41.16 23.57 13.89
C VAL A 18 39.80 22.92 13.59
N SER A 19 39.23 22.43 14.69
CA SER A 19 37.80 22.28 14.97
C SER A 19 37.00 23.47 14.44
N ARG A 20 36.06 23.22 13.53
CA ARG A 20 34.93 24.09 13.24
C ARG A 20 33.68 23.25 13.09
N HIS A 21 33.11 22.92 14.24
CA HIS A 21 31.70 22.55 14.36
C HIS A 21 30.90 23.83 14.10
N VAL A 22 30.57 24.08 12.85
CA VAL A 22 29.66 25.16 12.43
C VAL A 22 28.32 24.52 12.12
N THR A 23 27.44 24.67 13.11
CA THR A 23 26.01 24.96 13.02
C THR A 23 25.23 24.54 11.78
N ASP A 24 24.15 23.82 12.07
CA ASP A 24 22.80 24.15 11.61
C ASP A 24 22.54 24.02 10.10
N THR A 25 21.94 22.90 9.71
CA THR A 25 21.11 22.84 8.51
C THR A 25 19.77 22.22 8.86
N PRO A 26 18.77 23.02 9.23
CA PRO A 26 17.37 22.64 9.20
C PRO A 26 16.82 23.12 7.86
N ALA A 27 16.82 22.24 6.87
CA ALA A 27 15.99 22.42 5.68
C ALA A 27 15.28 21.11 5.41
N SER A 28 14.18 20.94 6.16
CA SER A 28 13.08 20.06 5.81
C SER A 28 12.80 20.16 4.33
N ILE A 29 13.06 19.08 3.60
CA ILE A 29 12.41 18.79 2.33
C ILE A 29 10.92 18.60 2.64
N PRO A 30 10.01 19.49 2.21
CA PRO A 30 8.60 19.13 2.23
C PRO A 30 8.41 18.07 1.14
N SER A 31 8.15 16.84 1.56
CA SER A 31 7.61 15.79 0.70
C SER A 31 6.17 16.15 0.32
N ASP A 32 5.97 17.18 -0.49
CA ASP A 32 4.69 17.41 -1.16
C ASP A 32 4.68 16.62 -2.47
N THR A 33 4.45 15.32 -2.32
CA THR A 33 3.83 14.53 -3.38
C THR A 33 2.66 13.83 -2.72
N SER A 34 1.54 14.56 -2.62
CA SER A 34 0.23 13.97 -2.39
C SER A 34 -0.78 14.52 -3.38
N LEU A 35 -0.78 13.89 -4.55
CA LEU A 35 -1.97 13.26 -5.12
C LEU A 35 -3.22 14.14 -5.21
N VAL A 36 -3.33 14.95 -6.26
CA VAL A 36 -4.63 15.31 -6.82
C VAL A 36 -5.00 14.29 -7.89
N ALA A 37 -5.86 13.33 -7.52
CA ALA A 37 -6.65 12.57 -8.47
C ALA A 37 -8.10 12.59 -8.00
N THR A 38 -8.86 13.49 -8.64
CA THR A 38 -10.31 13.63 -8.59
C THR A 38 -11.00 12.27 -8.52
N SER A 39 -11.52 11.90 -7.34
CA SER A 39 -12.37 10.71 -7.20
C SER A 39 -13.83 11.16 -7.20
N PRO A 40 -14.64 10.82 -8.21
CA PRO A 40 -16.07 11.12 -8.18
C PRO A 40 -16.72 10.23 -7.11
N ALA A 41 -16.98 10.80 -5.93
CA ALA A 41 -17.84 10.29 -4.87
C ALA A 41 -18.06 8.76 -4.90
N GLU A 42 -17.00 7.99 -4.64
CA GLU A 42 -17.15 6.56 -4.46
C GLU A 42 -18.03 6.34 -3.22
N PRO A 43 -19.03 5.45 -3.27
CA PRO A 43 -19.86 5.17 -2.11
C PRO A 43 -18.97 4.74 -0.94
N GLN A 44 -18.98 5.56 0.11
CA GLN A 44 -18.17 5.35 1.31
C GLN A 44 -18.91 4.38 2.21
N PHE A 45 -18.55 3.10 2.15
CA PHE A 45 -18.95 2.15 3.19
C PHE A 45 -18.02 2.27 4.38
N ALA A 46 -18.53 2.05 5.59
CA ALA A 46 -17.71 1.96 6.79
C ALA A 46 -17.29 0.51 7.05
N VAL A 47 -16.12 0.33 7.65
CA VAL A 47 -15.71 -0.99 8.16
C VAL A 47 -16.68 -1.40 9.28
N GLY A 48 -17.26 -2.58 9.13
CA GLY A 48 -18.30 -3.09 10.02
C GLY A 48 -19.71 -2.92 9.49
N ASP A 49 -19.93 -2.18 8.39
CA ASP A 49 -21.25 -2.06 7.76
C ASP A 49 -21.71 -3.40 7.18
N ARG A 50 -23.02 -3.61 7.27
CA ARG A 50 -23.71 -4.72 6.62
C ARG A 50 -24.04 -4.31 5.19
N ILE A 51 -23.65 -5.16 4.26
CA ILE A 51 -23.98 -4.98 2.86
C ILE A 51 -24.62 -6.25 2.33
N CYS A 52 -25.34 -6.16 1.25
CA CYS A 52 -25.80 -7.31 0.49
C CYS A 52 -25.34 -7.21 -0.96
N ILE A 53 -25.16 -8.36 -1.62
CA ILE A 53 -24.93 -8.38 -3.06
C ILE A 53 -26.21 -7.91 -3.76
N CYS A 54 -26.17 -6.78 -4.46
CA CYS A 54 -27.30 -6.27 -5.25
C CYS A 54 -27.25 -6.74 -6.70
N LYS A 55 -26.05 -7.01 -7.23
CA LYS A 55 -25.82 -7.49 -8.60
C LYS A 55 -24.72 -8.55 -8.60
N GLN A 56 -24.88 -9.58 -9.43
CA GLN A 56 -23.89 -10.65 -9.53
C GLN A 56 -22.73 -10.20 -10.45
N PRO A 57 -21.51 -10.01 -9.92
CA PRO A 57 -20.35 -9.76 -10.77
C PRO A 57 -20.03 -11.00 -11.60
N PRO A 58 -19.40 -10.86 -12.77
CA PRO A 58 -18.99 -12.00 -13.60
C PRO A 58 -17.95 -12.90 -12.91
N TYR A 59 -17.25 -12.38 -11.90
CA TYR A 59 -16.28 -13.11 -11.09
C TYR A 59 -16.08 -12.40 -9.75
N PHE A 60 -15.90 -13.18 -8.69
CA PHE A 60 -15.50 -12.68 -7.37
C PHE A 60 -14.01 -12.88 -7.16
N LYS A 61 -13.30 -11.84 -6.71
CA LYS A 61 -11.89 -11.95 -6.31
C LYS A 61 -11.82 -12.29 -4.83
N THR A 62 -11.03 -13.28 -4.41
CA THR A 62 -10.78 -13.49 -2.98
C THR A 62 -9.85 -12.41 -2.42
N ALA A 63 -10.02 -12.04 -1.15
CA ALA A 63 -9.16 -11.09 -0.45
C ALA A 63 -7.91 -11.75 0.17
N ASP A 64 -7.52 -12.92 -0.31
CA ASP A 64 -6.36 -13.69 0.14
C ASP A 64 -5.05 -13.08 -0.40
N PRO A 65 -3.88 -13.27 0.26
CA PRO A 65 -2.57 -12.95 -0.31
C PRO A 65 -2.34 -13.47 -1.73
N MET A 66 -2.94 -14.62 -2.10
CA MET A 66 -3.06 -15.07 -3.49
C MET A 66 -4.50 -14.88 -3.99
N PRO A 67 -4.83 -13.74 -4.64
CA PRO A 67 -6.18 -13.48 -5.11
C PRO A 67 -6.57 -14.47 -6.22
N MET A 68 -7.65 -15.21 -5.97
CA MET A 68 -8.23 -16.15 -6.92
C MET A 68 -9.55 -15.60 -7.45
N LEU A 69 -9.80 -15.82 -8.74
CA LEU A 69 -11.10 -15.57 -9.35
C LEU A 69 -12.02 -16.76 -9.10
N ARG A 70 -13.18 -16.48 -8.52
CA ARG A 70 -14.25 -17.42 -8.26
C ARG A 70 -15.46 -17.11 -9.14
N PRO A 71 -16.19 -18.13 -9.60
CA PRO A 71 -17.37 -17.93 -10.43
C PRO A 71 -18.48 -17.19 -9.66
N PRO A 72 -19.43 -16.55 -10.37
CA PRO A 72 -20.56 -15.82 -9.77
C PRO A 72 -21.41 -16.68 -8.86
N ASP A 73 -21.50 -17.98 -9.14
CA ASP A 73 -22.27 -18.95 -8.35
C ASP A 73 -21.79 -19.10 -6.90
N THR A 74 -20.57 -18.64 -6.60
CA THR A 74 -19.98 -18.72 -5.25
C THR A 74 -20.77 -17.93 -4.22
N ILE A 75 -21.32 -16.77 -4.62
CA ILE A 75 -22.07 -15.86 -3.74
C ILE A 75 -23.33 -15.42 -4.49
N PRO A 76 -24.52 -15.90 -4.10
CA PRO A 76 -25.76 -15.50 -4.74
C PRO A 76 -26.09 -14.02 -4.44
N VAL A 77 -26.85 -13.41 -5.33
CA VAL A 77 -27.43 -12.08 -5.10
C VAL A 77 -28.35 -12.12 -3.88
N GLY A 78 -28.31 -11.07 -3.05
CA GLY A 78 -29.00 -11.02 -1.76
C GLY A 78 -28.22 -11.62 -0.60
N THR A 79 -27.04 -12.19 -0.84
CA THR A 79 -26.18 -12.64 0.27
C THR A 79 -25.73 -11.45 1.09
N GLU A 80 -25.98 -11.48 2.40
CA GLU A 80 -25.47 -10.53 3.37
C GLU A 80 -23.98 -10.81 3.65
N GLY A 81 -23.20 -9.74 3.66
CA GLY A 81 -21.79 -9.73 4.03
C GLY A 81 -21.48 -8.51 4.88
N ARG A 82 -20.27 -8.49 5.44
CA ARG A 82 -19.81 -7.38 6.27
C ARG A 82 -18.54 -6.77 5.70
N ILE A 83 -18.47 -5.44 5.63
CA ILE A 83 -17.26 -4.75 5.21
C ILE A 83 -16.16 -4.96 6.25
N MET A 84 -15.05 -5.54 5.83
CA MET A 84 -13.83 -5.70 6.64
C MET A 84 -12.82 -4.60 6.37
N GLY A 85 -12.88 -3.97 5.20
CA GLY A 85 -11.94 -2.94 4.76
C GLY A 85 -12.22 -2.48 3.34
N SER A 86 -11.54 -1.41 2.93
CA SER A 86 -11.46 -0.97 1.54
C SER A 86 -10.02 -1.07 1.05
N LYS A 87 -9.86 -1.23 -0.26
CA LYS A 87 -8.57 -1.10 -0.94
C LYS A 87 -8.56 0.19 -1.77
N PRO A 88 -7.40 0.85 -1.89
CA PRO A 88 -7.25 1.96 -2.81
C PRO A 88 -7.52 1.45 -4.24
N GLY A 89 -8.54 2.00 -4.90
CA GLY A 89 -9.00 1.58 -6.23
C GLY A 89 -10.44 1.09 -6.31
N GLY A 90 -11.33 1.47 -5.38
CA GLY A 90 -12.77 1.21 -5.46
C GLY A 90 -13.24 -0.18 -5.01
N TYR A 91 -12.33 -1.04 -4.55
CA TYR A 91 -12.65 -2.39 -4.09
C TYR A 91 -12.85 -2.47 -2.58
N TRP A 92 -13.89 -3.18 -2.17
CA TRP A 92 -14.25 -3.42 -0.80
C TRP A 92 -13.99 -4.87 -0.42
N ILE A 93 -13.33 -5.07 0.71
CA ILE A 93 -13.14 -6.40 1.31
C ILE A 93 -14.41 -6.70 2.10
N VAL A 94 -15.22 -7.61 1.58
CA VAL A 94 -16.45 -8.04 2.22
C VAL A 94 -16.28 -9.48 2.71
N HIS A 95 -16.54 -9.70 4.00
CA HIS A 95 -16.59 -11.04 4.57
C HIS A 95 -18.00 -11.60 4.47
N PHE A 96 -18.11 -12.71 3.74
CA PHE A 96 -19.31 -13.53 3.61
C PHE A 96 -19.13 -14.83 4.41
N PRO A 97 -20.21 -15.59 4.66
CA PRO A 97 -20.09 -16.94 5.23
C PRO A 97 -19.22 -17.89 4.39
N LYS A 98 -18.99 -17.59 3.11
CA LYS A 98 -18.10 -18.35 2.21
C LYS A 98 -16.63 -17.90 2.24
N GLY A 99 -16.30 -16.81 2.94
CA GLY A 99 -14.96 -16.23 3.01
C GLY A 99 -14.94 -14.73 2.68
N SER A 100 -13.73 -14.17 2.57
CA SER A 100 -13.52 -12.75 2.24
C SER A 100 -13.29 -12.54 0.74
N PHE A 101 -14.03 -11.59 0.17
CA PHE A 101 -13.98 -11.28 -1.24
C PHE A 101 -13.82 -9.78 -1.49
N LEU A 102 -13.06 -9.44 -2.51
CA LEU A 102 -12.90 -8.10 -3.04
C LEU A 102 -14.03 -7.86 -4.04
N ILE A 103 -14.91 -6.92 -3.72
CA ILE A 103 -16.08 -6.60 -4.51
C ILE A 103 -16.13 -5.09 -4.75
N ASP A 104 -16.44 -4.71 -5.97
CA ASP A 104 -16.67 -3.31 -6.30
C ASP A 104 -18.01 -2.84 -5.73
N SER A 105 -18.04 -1.59 -5.29
CA SER A 105 -19.23 -0.93 -4.79
C SER A 105 -20.48 -1.05 -5.68
N GLN A 106 -20.33 -1.22 -6.99
CA GLN A 106 -21.45 -1.36 -7.93
C GLN A 106 -22.23 -2.68 -7.79
N TYR A 107 -21.63 -3.70 -7.14
CA TYR A 107 -22.23 -5.03 -6.96
C TYR A 107 -22.77 -5.25 -5.54
N ILE A 108 -22.47 -4.33 -4.62
CA ILE A 108 -22.90 -4.39 -3.23
C ILE A 108 -23.78 -3.19 -2.91
N GLN A 109 -24.65 -3.34 -1.93
CA GLN A 109 -25.50 -2.27 -1.44
C GLN A 109 -25.51 -2.27 0.08
N ALA A 110 -25.39 -1.08 0.68
CA ALA A 110 -25.51 -0.92 2.12
C ALA A 110 -26.92 -1.30 2.57
N MET A 111 -27.00 -2.06 3.65
CA MET A 111 -28.27 -2.33 4.32
C MET A 111 -28.56 -1.23 5.34
N PRO A 112 -29.82 -0.76 5.45
CA PRO A 112 -30.24 0.23 6.44
C PRO A 112 -30.26 -0.30 7.87
#